data_AF-D3UWK8-F1
#
_entry.id   AF-D3UWK8-F1
#
_cell.length_a   1.000
_cell.length_b   1.000
_cell.length_c   1.000
_cell.angle_alpha   90.00
_cell.angle_beta   90.00
_cell.angle_gamma   90.00
#
_symmetry.space_group_name_H-M   'P 1'
#
loop_
_entity.id
_entity.type
_entity.pdbx_description
1 polymer ?
#
loop_
_entity_poly.entity_id
_entity_poly.type
_entity_poly.pdbx_seq_one_letter_code
_entity_poly.pdbx_strand_id
1 'polypeptide(L)'
;MSKPITIHQAAEKAQQLEFINQLIESYPHQIQGSEISVISSLMAKLSGDIAVFLIEVIAGEEAIDNTSNYRDMSTVQGGSHA
;
A
#
# COMPACT_ATOMS: atom_id res chain seq x y z
N MET A 1 -1.90 -3.04 18.06
CA MET A 1 -1.55 -2.82 16.65
C MET A 1 -1.42 -4.19 16.01
N SER A 2 -2.35 -4.57 15.13
CA SER A 2 -2.23 -5.77 14.30
C SER A 2 -1.02 -5.60 13.39
N LYS A 3 -0.24 -6.67 13.16
CA LYS A 3 0.91 -6.62 12.26
C LYS A 3 0.46 -6.17 10.86
N PRO A 4 1.22 -5.31 10.18
CA PRO A 4 0.92 -4.96 8.80
C PRO A 4 0.99 -6.19 7.91
N ILE A 5 0.19 -6.17 6.85
CA ILE A 5 0.11 -7.27 5.89
C ILE A 5 1.41 -7.38 5.08
N THR A 6 1.68 -8.55 4.52
CA THR A 6 2.81 -8.71 3.59
C THR A 6 2.47 -8.19 2.19
N ILE A 7 3.48 -7.98 1.34
CA ILE A 7 3.28 -7.62 -0.07
C ILE A 7 2.41 -8.64 -0.82
N HIS A 8 2.54 -9.93 -0.51
CA HIS A 8 1.71 -10.98 -1.11
C HIS A 8 0.25 -10.87 -0.67
N GLN A 9 0.01 -10.56 0.61
CA GLN A 9 -1.34 -10.32 1.12
C GLN A 9 -1.95 -9.04 0.55
N ALA A 10 -1.15 -7.98 0.35
CA ALA A 10 -1.60 -6.76 -0.30
C ALA A 10 -1.98 -7.02 -1.77
N ALA A 11 -1.18 -7.80 -2.51
CA ALA A 11 -1.47 -8.19 -3.87
C ALA A 11 -2.74 -9.05 -3.98
N GLU A 12 -2.93 -10.02 -3.08
CA GLU A 12 -4.14 -10.84 -3.02
C GLU A 12 -5.39 -9.98 -2.77
N LYS A 13 -5.32 -9.05 -1.82
CA LYS A 13 -6.42 -8.11 -1.54
C LYS A 13 -6.72 -7.20 -2.73
N ALA A 14 -5.69 -6.75 -3.45
CA ALA A 14 -5.87 -5.93 -4.66
C ALA A 14 -6.56 -6.73 -5.77
N GLN A 15 -6.18 -7.99 -5.96
CA GLN A 15 -6.85 -8.89 -6.90
C GLN A 15 -8.32 -9.14 -6.52
N GLN A 16 -8.62 -9.34 -5.23
CA GLN A 16 -10.00 -9.47 -4.75
C GLN A 16 -10.82 -8.21 -5.00
N LEU A 17 -10.24 -7.03 -4.76
CA LEU A 17 -10.88 -5.74 -5.01
C LEU A 17 -11.22 -5.57 -6.49
N GLU A 18 -10.28 -5.90 -7.38
CA GLU A 18 -10.48 -5.84 -8.83
C GLU A 18 -11.58 -6.82 -9.29
N PHE A 19 -11.56 -8.05 -8.78
CA PHE A 19 -12.60 -9.02 -9.09
C PHE A 19 -13.99 -8.55 -8.68
N ILE A 20 -14.11 -7.90 -7.51
CA ILE A 20 -15.38 -7.31 -7.05
C ILE A 20 -15.83 -6.18 -8.00
N ASN A 21 -14.93 -5.29 -8.43
CA ASN A 21 -15.25 -4.25 -9.42
C ASN A 21 -15.80 -4.86 -10.71
N GLN A 22 -15.13 -5.88 -11.25
CA GLN A 22 -15.56 -6.55 -12.47
C GLN A 22 -16.93 -7.21 -12.33
N LEU A 23 -17.23 -7.80 -11.17
CA LEU A 23 -18.57 -8.36 -10.89
C LEU A 23 -19.65 -7.27 -10.88
N ILE A 24 -19.39 -6.13 -10.26
CA ILE A 24 -20.32 -5.00 -10.22
C ILE A 24 -20.58 -4.45 -11.63
N GLU A 25 -19.52 -4.30 -12.43
CA GLU A 25 -19.62 -3.78 -13.80
C GLU A 25 -20.31 -4.75 -14.76
N SER A 26 -20.03 -6.05 -14.63
CA SER A 26 -20.58 -7.07 -15.53
C SER A 26 -22.03 -7.44 -15.19
N TYR A 27 -22.42 -7.35 -13.91
CA TYR A 27 -23.73 -7.79 -13.42
C TYR A 27 -24.42 -6.77 -12.49
N PRO A 28 -24.51 -5.48 -12.86
CA PRO A 28 -25.03 -4.44 -11.96
C PRO A 28 -26.50 -4.68 -11.57
N HIS A 29 -27.28 -5.30 -12.45
CA HIS A 29 -28.70 -5.61 -12.22
C HIS A 29 -28.93 -6.81 -11.31
N GLN A 30 -27.88 -7.56 -10.98
CA GLN A 30 -27.95 -8.70 -10.06
C GLN A 30 -27.62 -8.29 -8.62
N ILE A 31 -27.20 -7.05 -8.39
CA ILE A 31 -26.85 -6.52 -7.07
C ILE A 31 -28.05 -5.73 -6.53
N GLN A 32 -28.54 -6.15 -5.38
CA GLN A 32 -29.60 -5.46 -4.66
C GLN A 32 -29.05 -4.24 -3.93
N GLY A 33 -29.89 -3.21 -3.75
CA GLY A 33 -29.49 -2.00 -3.03
C GLY A 33 -28.98 -2.25 -1.60
N SER A 34 -29.50 -3.29 -0.93
CA SER A 34 -29.02 -3.75 0.38
C SER A 34 -27.60 -4.34 0.32
N GLU A 35 -27.24 -4.99 -0.78
CA GLU A 35 -25.92 -5.61 -0.98
C GLU A 35 -24.85 -4.56 -1.29
N ILE A 36 -25.22 -3.41 -1.87
CA ILE A 36 -24.30 -2.30 -2.15
C ILE A 36 -23.56 -1.85 -0.88
N SER A 37 -24.27 -1.75 0.25
CA SER A 37 -23.64 -1.32 1.52
C SER A 37 -22.62 -2.35 2.03
N VAL A 38 -22.91 -3.63 1.85
CA VAL A 38 -22.03 -4.74 2.24
C VAL A 38 -20.80 -4.77 1.34
N ILE A 39 -20.99 -4.68 0.02
CA ILE A 39 -19.92 -4.65 -0.97
C ILE A 39 -19.02 -3.43 -0.76
N SER A 40 -19.62 -2.25 -0.55
CA SER A 40 -18.87 -1.02 -0.25
C SER A 40 -18.02 -1.17 1.02
N SER A 41 -18.57 -1.77 2.07
CA SER A 41 -17.83 -2.03 3.31
C SER A 41 -16.66 -3.01 3.08
N LEU A 42 -16.87 -4.05 2.28
CA LEU A 42 -15.82 -5.01 1.91
C LEU A 42 -14.71 -4.33 1.09
N MET A 43 -15.08 -3.56 0.07
CA MET A 43 -14.14 -2.81 -0.77
C MET A 43 -13.34 -1.81 0.06
N ALA A 44 -13.97 -1.07 0.98
CA ALA A 44 -13.30 -0.15 1.89
C ALA A 44 -12.30 -0.86 2.81
N LYS A 45 -12.62 -2.08 3.27
CA LYS A 45 -11.70 -2.88 4.08
C LYS A 45 -10.49 -3.34 3.26
N LEU A 46 -10.72 -3.85 2.05
CA LEU A 46 -9.65 -4.30 1.16
C LEU A 46 -8.72 -3.14 0.77
N SER A 47 -9.29 -2.04 0.27
CA SER A 47 -8.52 -0.86 -0.14
C SER A 47 -7.83 -0.16 1.03
N GLY A 48 -8.47 -0.11 2.19
CA GLY A 48 -7.88 0.43 3.42
C GLY A 48 -6.66 -0.37 3.89
N ASP A 49 -6.75 -1.70 3.91
CA ASP A 49 -5.61 -2.56 4.26
C ASP A 49 -4.43 -2.38 3.29
N ILE A 50 -4.70 -2.22 1.98
CA ILE A 50 -3.68 -1.94 0.96
C ILE A 50 -3.07 -0.54 1.16
N ALA A 51 -3.90 0.47 1.42
CA ALA A 51 -3.44 1.84 1.61
C ALA A 51 -2.50 1.95 2.82
N VAL A 52 -2.86 1.34 3.95
CA VAL A 52 -2.01 1.29 5.15
C VAL A 52 -0.67 0.62 4.84
N PHE A 53 -0.69 -0.53 4.15
CA PHE A 53 0.54 -1.21 3.74
C PHE A 53 1.45 -0.32 2.86
N LEU A 54 0.88 0.32 1.83
CA LEU A 54 1.66 1.17 0.92
C LEU A 54 2.24 2.39 1.62
N ILE A 55 1.48 3.04 2.52
CA ILE A 55 1.98 4.18 3.31
C ILE A 55 3.19 3.76 4.15
N GLU A 56 3.14 2.60 4.79
CA GLU A 56 4.24 2.09 5.59
C GLU A 56 5.46 1.71 4.74
N VAL A 57 5.25 1.09 3.57
CA VAL A 57 6.34 0.77 2.64
C VAL A 57 7.03 2.02 2.13
N ILE A 58 6.28 3.02 1.68
CA ILE A 58 6.81 4.29 1.17
C ILE A 58 7.59 5.02 2.29
N ALA A 59 7.01 5.11 3.50
CA ALA A 59 7.70 5.71 4.64
C ALA A 59 9.00 4.97 5.01
N GLY A 60 9.01 3.64 4.86
CA GLY A 60 10.21 2.82 5.03
C GLY A 60 11.27 3.08 3.95
N GLU A 61 10.88 3.18 2.68
CA GLU A 61 11.80 3.47 1.56
C GLU A 61 12.43 4.87 1.67
N GLU A 62 11.63 5.89 1.98
CA GLU A 62 12.10 7.27 2.16
C GLU A 62 13.10 7.42 3.31
N ALA A 63 12.94 6.64 4.39
CA ALA A 63 13.87 6.64 5.51
C ALA A 63 15.25 6.05 5.12
N ILE A 64 15.28 5.08 4.21
CA ILE A 64 16.51 4.45 3.72
C ILE A 64 17.23 5.39 2.74
N ASP A 65 16.50 6.05 1.84
CA ASP A 65 17.04 7.02 0.89
C ASP A 65 17.70 8.22 1.61
N ASN A 66 17.02 8.78 2.60
CA ASN A 66 17.56 9.89 3.39
C ASN A 66 18.85 9.49 4.15
N THR A 67 18.95 8.25 4.64
CA THR A 67 20.15 7.75 5.36
C THR A 67 21.33 7.52 4.41
N SER A 68 21.09 7.14 3.16
CA SER A 68 22.13 7.00 2.14
C SER A 68 22.78 8.34 1.81
N ASN A 69 21.97 9.40 1.76
CA ASN A 69 22.42 10.76 1.45
C ASN A 69 23.36 11.36 2.53
N TYR A 70 23.21 10.97 3.80
CA TYR A 70 24.13 11.40 4.88
C TYR A 70 25.51 10.70 4.85
N ARG A 71 25.63 9.51 4.24
CA ARG A 71 26.91 8.79 4.17
C ARG A 71 27.86 9.38 3.12
N ASP A 72 27.32 9.92 2.03
CA ASP A 72 28.13 10.46 0.94
C ASP A 72 28.75 11.82 1.28
N MET A 73 28.12 12.60 2.18
CA MET A 73 28.62 13.90 2.61
C MET A 73 29.78 13.83 3.63
N SER A 74 30.00 12.67 4.26
CA SER A 74 31.05 12.49 5.30
C SER A 74 32.43 12.17 4.72
N THR A 75 32.55 11.91 3.42
CA THR A 75 33.82 11.53 2.76
C THR A 75 34.60 12.71 2.19
N VAL A 76 34.02 13.92 2.16
CA VAL A 76 34.63 15.10 1.52
C VAL A 76 35.59 15.89 2.44
N GLN A 77 35.70 15.54 3.73
CA GLN A 77 36.51 16.29 4.71
C GLN A 77 37.82 15.62 5.17
N GLY A 78 38.34 14.63 4.44
CA GLY A 78 39.57 13.91 4.81
C GLY A 78 40.86 14.27 4.08
N GLY A 79 40.89 15.34 3.27
CA GLY A 79 41.99 15.61 2.33
C GLY A 79 42.56 17.02 2.38
N SER A 80 42.92 17.54 3.55
CA SER A 80 43.81 18.70 3.64
C SER A 80 44.68 18.62 4.89
N HIS A 81 45.95 19.00 4.70
CA HIS A 81 47.08 18.97 5.64
C HIS A 81 47.86 17.65 5.73
N ALA A 82 48.88 17.50 4.88
CA ALA A 82 50.28 17.84 5.23
C ALA A 82 51.21 17.47 4.05
#